data_AF-A0A3N4SF50-F1
#
_entry.id   AF-A0A3N4SF50-F1
#
_cell.length_a   1.000
_cell.length_b   1.000
_cell.length_c   1.000
_cell.angle_alpha   90.00
_cell.angle_beta   90.00
_cell.angle_gamma   90.00
#
_symmetry.space_group_name_H-M   'P 1'
#
loop_
_entity.id
_entity.type
_entity.pdbx_description
1 polymer ?
#
loop_
_entity_poly.entity_id
_entity_poly.type
_entity_poly.pdbx_seq_one_letter_code
_entity_poly.pdbx_strand_id
1 'polypeptide(L)'
;MTTWQEFEQQAPGLAPRIRARFEAHKHHVLATLTKDGSPRVSGTEVDFHGPELYLGSMAGAVKAADLRRDGRCALHANPGPGTDLAGGDAKLSLRAVELTDPAEIAGYEAGLPEPPPGRYHAFRLELTGAVLTEVAGDHLVISSWHPGGPVRVVERR
;
A
#
# COMPACT_ATOMS: atom_id res chain seq x y z
N MET A 1 13.34 -3.86 6.69
CA MET A 1 11.96 -3.30 6.61
C MET A 1 12.11 -1.97 5.91
N THR A 2 11.20 -1.59 5.03
CA THR A 2 11.35 -0.36 4.23
C THR A 2 10.15 0.55 4.40
N THR A 3 10.36 1.76 4.90
CA THR A 3 9.31 2.78 5.04
C THR A 3 8.96 3.36 3.67
N TRP A 4 7.87 4.13 3.60
CA TRP A 4 7.53 4.83 2.36
C TRP A 4 8.63 5.85 1.98
N GLN A 5 9.14 6.60 2.94
CA GLN A 5 10.24 7.56 2.72
C GLN A 5 11.51 6.89 2.20
N GLU A 6 11.90 5.75 2.75
CA GLU A 6 13.07 5.02 2.28
C GLU A 6 12.87 4.51 0.84
N PHE A 7 11.65 4.11 0.48
CA PHE A 7 11.31 3.79 -0.91
C PHE A 7 11.39 5.02 -1.82
N GLU A 8 10.88 6.18 -1.40
CA GLU A 8 11.01 7.43 -2.15
C GLU A 8 12.48 7.81 -2.38
N GLN A 9 13.34 7.64 -1.38
CA GLN A 9 14.77 7.90 -1.51
C GLN A 9 15.47 6.92 -2.46
N GLN A 10 15.09 5.63 -2.43
CA GLN A 10 15.70 4.59 -3.27
C GLN A 10 15.15 4.59 -4.71
N ALA A 11 13.93 5.09 -4.92
CA ALA A 11 13.26 5.09 -6.21
C ALA A 11 12.54 6.43 -6.50
N PRO A 12 13.27 7.57 -6.53
CA PRO A 12 12.68 8.91 -6.57
C PRO A 12 11.86 9.21 -7.83
N GLY A 13 12.09 8.48 -8.93
CA GLY A 13 11.27 8.59 -10.15
C GLY A 13 10.02 7.70 -10.17
N LEU A 14 9.96 6.65 -9.34
CA LEU A 14 8.86 5.68 -9.33
C LEU A 14 7.86 5.98 -8.20
N ALA A 15 8.37 6.26 -7.00
CA ALA A 15 7.54 6.41 -5.81
C ALA A 15 6.47 7.52 -5.93
N PRO A 16 6.77 8.74 -6.43
CA PRO A 16 5.75 9.78 -6.59
C PRO A 16 4.63 9.39 -7.55
N ARG A 17 4.94 8.61 -8.59
CA ARG A 17 3.94 8.14 -9.57
C ARG A 17 3.02 7.11 -8.93
N ILE A 18 3.57 6.18 -8.16
CA ILE A 18 2.76 5.22 -7.39
C ILE A 18 1.91 5.95 -6.35
N ARG A 19 2.47 6.90 -5.61
CA ARG A 19 1.73 7.73 -4.65
C ARG A 19 0.53 8.41 -5.30
N ALA A 20 0.73 9.05 -6.44
CA ALA A 20 -0.33 9.70 -7.19
C ALA A 20 -1.48 8.75 -7.56
N ARG A 21 -1.21 7.44 -7.75
CA ARG A 21 -2.26 6.43 -7.99
C ARG A 21 -3.08 6.11 -6.75
N PHE A 22 -2.44 6.03 -5.58
CA PHE A 22 -3.15 5.86 -4.33
C PHE A 22 -3.94 7.13 -3.96
N GLU A 23 -3.38 8.32 -4.12
CA GLU A 23 -4.06 9.59 -3.79
C GLU A 23 -5.20 9.94 -4.76
N ALA A 24 -5.20 9.42 -6.00
CA ALA A 24 -6.26 9.70 -6.98
C ALA A 24 -7.63 9.10 -6.60
N HIS A 25 -7.68 8.07 -5.74
CA HIS A 25 -8.92 7.40 -5.37
C HIS A 25 -8.89 6.94 -3.92
N LYS A 26 -9.98 7.12 -3.19
CA LYS A 26 -10.05 6.75 -1.77
C LYS A 26 -9.95 5.24 -1.50
N HIS A 27 -10.57 4.42 -2.37
CA HIS A 27 -10.73 2.99 -2.11
C HIS A 27 -9.84 2.13 -3.02
N HIS A 28 -9.15 1.18 -2.40
CA HIS A 28 -8.22 0.24 -3.02
C HIS A 28 -8.55 -1.21 -2.65
N VAL A 29 -7.84 -2.16 -3.26
CA VAL A 29 -7.98 -3.58 -2.94
C VAL A 29 -6.79 -4.04 -2.11
N LEU A 30 -7.06 -4.55 -0.91
CA LEU A 30 -6.10 -5.22 -0.04
C LEU A 30 -6.24 -6.73 -0.20
N ALA A 31 -5.13 -7.41 -0.48
CA ALA A 31 -4.99 -8.85 -0.39
C ALA A 31 -4.26 -9.25 0.91
N THR A 32 -4.84 -10.16 1.67
CA THR A 32 -4.29 -10.72 2.93
C THR A 32 -4.26 -12.25 2.88
N LEU A 33 -3.58 -12.89 3.82
CA LEU A 33 -3.55 -14.35 3.96
C LEU A 33 -4.52 -14.81 5.05
N THR A 34 -5.43 -15.72 4.71
CA THR A 34 -6.34 -16.34 5.66
C THR A 34 -5.62 -17.36 6.55
N LYS A 35 -6.33 -17.94 7.53
CA LYS A 35 -5.76 -18.95 8.46
C LYS A 35 -5.12 -20.15 7.75
N ASP A 36 -5.73 -20.58 6.66
CA ASP A 36 -5.31 -21.69 5.80
C ASP A 36 -4.32 -21.25 4.71
N GLY A 37 -3.94 -19.97 4.66
CA GLY A 37 -2.99 -19.42 3.69
C GLY A 37 -3.60 -19.02 2.35
N SER A 38 -4.91 -19.17 2.18
CA SER A 38 -5.62 -18.72 0.97
C SER A 38 -5.62 -17.17 0.90
N PRO A 39 -5.59 -16.58 -0.31
CA PRO A 39 -5.70 -15.13 -0.46
C PRO A 39 -7.14 -14.65 -0.19
N ARG A 40 -7.28 -13.58 0.59
CA ARG A 40 -8.53 -12.83 0.74
C ARG A 40 -8.36 -11.42 0.23
N VAL A 41 -9.30 -10.97 -0.60
CA VAL A 41 -9.39 -9.57 -1.05
C VAL A 41 -10.48 -8.80 -0.29
N SER A 42 -10.23 -7.52 -0.01
CA SER A 42 -11.21 -6.61 0.57
C SER A 42 -10.93 -5.16 0.17
N GLY A 43 -11.97 -4.32 0.16
CA GLY A 43 -11.79 -2.87 0.02
C GLY A 43 -11.06 -2.28 1.24
N THR A 44 -10.16 -1.34 1.00
CA THR A 44 -9.48 -0.59 2.06
C THR A 44 -9.15 0.84 1.63
N GLU A 45 -8.79 1.64 2.62
CA GLU A 45 -8.19 2.97 2.48
C GLU A 45 -6.78 2.89 3.07
N VAL A 46 -5.87 3.72 2.58
CA VAL A 46 -4.51 3.88 3.13
C VAL A 46 -4.13 5.34 3.10
N ASP A 47 -3.30 5.75 4.06
CA ASP A 47 -2.94 7.14 4.27
C ASP A 47 -1.42 7.30 4.30
N PHE A 48 -0.92 8.31 3.57
CA PHE A 48 0.49 8.69 3.58
C PHE A 48 0.71 9.80 4.61
N HIS A 49 1.31 9.47 5.76
CA HIS A 49 1.59 10.45 6.82
C HIS A 49 3.09 10.55 7.06
N GLY A 50 3.66 11.72 6.76
CA GLY A 50 5.09 11.97 6.90
C GLY A 50 5.91 10.92 6.12
N PRO A 51 6.77 10.14 6.80
CA PRO A 51 7.60 9.14 6.13
C PRO A 51 6.93 7.77 5.92
N GLU A 52 5.69 7.60 6.34
CA GLU A 52 5.05 6.28 6.47
C GLU A 52 3.77 6.14 5.63
N LEU A 53 3.41 4.89 5.38
CA LEU A 53 2.13 4.47 4.82
C LEU A 53 1.35 3.70 5.89
N TYR A 54 0.11 4.10 6.15
CA TYR A 54 -0.74 3.50 7.19
C TYR A 54 -2.00 2.87 6.62
N LEU A 55 -2.51 1.90 7.37
CA LEU A 55 -3.84 1.32 7.18
C LEU A 55 -4.60 1.33 8.50
N GLY A 56 -5.71 2.06 8.53
CA GLY A 56 -6.70 1.98 9.60
C GLY A 56 -7.72 0.85 9.34
N SER A 57 -8.24 0.25 10.40
CA SER A 57 -9.32 -0.74 10.30
C SER A 57 -10.22 -0.72 11.52
N MET A 58 -11.52 -0.94 11.29
CA MET A 58 -12.50 -1.14 12.35
C MET A 58 -12.08 -2.32 13.25
N ALA A 59 -12.35 -2.21 14.56
CA ALA A 59 -12.16 -3.30 15.49
C ALA A 59 -12.94 -4.56 15.07
N GLY A 60 -12.28 -5.72 15.14
CA GLY A 60 -12.91 -7.01 14.79
C GLY A 60 -13.05 -7.28 13.30
N ALA A 61 -12.58 -6.38 12.41
CA ALA A 61 -12.59 -6.65 10.98
C ALA A 61 -11.75 -7.89 10.63
N VAL A 62 -12.28 -8.75 9.75
CA VAL A 62 -11.63 -10.02 9.38
C VAL A 62 -10.24 -9.78 8.76
N LYS A 63 -10.09 -8.75 7.92
CA LYS A 63 -8.78 -8.36 7.34
C LYS A 63 -7.75 -7.98 8.40
N ALA A 64 -8.17 -7.35 9.50
CA ALA A 64 -7.26 -7.04 10.61
C ALA A 64 -6.84 -8.32 11.35
N ALA A 65 -7.76 -9.27 11.56
CA ALA A 65 -7.42 -10.57 12.14
C ALA A 65 -6.45 -11.37 11.25
N ASP A 66 -6.61 -11.28 9.92
CA ASP A 66 -5.69 -11.87 8.95
C ASP A 66 -4.30 -11.21 9.05
N LEU A 67 -4.20 -9.87 9.03
CA LEU A 67 -2.93 -9.14 9.16
C LEU A 67 -2.20 -9.38 10.49
N ARG A 68 -2.94 -9.48 11.60
CA ARG A 68 -2.37 -9.79 12.92
C ARG A 68 -1.78 -11.19 13.00
N ARG A 69 -2.38 -12.15 12.27
CA ARG A 69 -1.86 -13.52 12.18
C ARG A 69 -0.67 -13.58 11.25
N ASP A 70 -0.77 -12.95 10.08
CA ASP A 70 0.28 -12.88 9.07
C ASP A 70 0.28 -11.50 8.41
N GLY A 71 1.28 -10.69 8.72
CA GLY A 71 1.39 -9.34 8.21
C GLY A 71 1.66 -9.24 6.70
N ARG A 72 1.93 -10.35 5.99
CA ARG A 72 2.15 -10.30 4.54
C ARG A 72 0.86 -9.92 3.82
N CYS A 73 0.93 -8.86 3.02
CA CYS A 73 -0.19 -8.39 2.24
C CYS A 73 0.26 -7.74 0.94
N ALA A 74 -0.72 -7.46 0.07
CA ALA A 74 -0.51 -6.66 -1.12
C ALA A 74 -1.62 -5.62 -1.24
N LEU A 75 -1.27 -4.43 -1.74
CA LEU A 75 -2.23 -3.42 -2.14
C LEU A 75 -2.22 -3.28 -3.65
N HIS A 76 -3.42 -3.21 -4.21
CA HIS A 76 -3.65 -2.83 -5.59
C HIS A 76 -4.39 -1.50 -5.56
N ALA A 77 -3.73 -0.44 -6.06
CA ALA A 77 -4.35 0.86 -6.19
C ALA A 77 -5.58 0.77 -7.10
N ASN A 78 -6.52 1.69 -6.93
CA ASN A 78 -7.71 1.72 -7.78
C ASN A 78 -7.27 1.90 -9.25
N PRO A 79 -7.75 1.06 -10.19
CA PRO A 79 -7.33 1.18 -11.59
C PRO A 79 -7.87 2.45 -12.27
N GLY A 80 -8.92 3.06 -11.73
CA GLY A 80 -9.56 4.25 -12.27
C GLY A 80 -11.04 4.04 -12.58
N PRO A 81 -11.76 5.11 -12.99
CA PRO A 81 -13.20 5.07 -13.24
C PRO A 81 -13.58 4.54 -14.64
N GLY A 82 -12.59 4.39 -15.54
CA GLY A 82 -12.80 4.08 -16.95
C GLY A 82 -12.21 2.74 -17.38
N THR A 83 -12.13 2.56 -18.70
CA THR A 83 -11.50 1.40 -19.33
C THR A 83 -10.05 1.64 -19.76
N ASP A 84 -9.55 2.87 -19.61
CA ASP A 84 -8.15 3.18 -19.83
C ASP A 84 -7.29 2.80 -18.61
N LEU A 85 -5.97 2.84 -18.80
CA LEU A 85 -4.99 2.73 -17.71
C LEU A 85 -4.30 4.08 -17.50
N ALA A 86 -5.06 5.18 -17.52
CA ALA A 86 -4.51 6.51 -17.34
C ALA A 86 -3.78 6.62 -15.99
N GLY A 87 -2.48 6.91 -16.02
CA GLY A 87 -1.59 6.95 -14.86
C GLY A 87 -1.04 5.58 -14.42
N GLY A 88 -1.53 4.48 -14.99
CA GLY A 88 -1.01 3.13 -14.78
C GLY A 88 -1.65 2.35 -13.63
N ASP A 89 -1.27 1.08 -13.58
CA ASP A 89 -1.68 0.06 -12.64
C ASP A 89 -0.61 -0.11 -11.56
N ALA A 90 -0.88 0.38 -10.34
CA ALA A 90 0.09 0.41 -9.24
C ALA A 90 -0.21 -0.64 -8.17
N LYS A 91 0.83 -1.38 -7.77
CA LYS A 91 0.76 -2.43 -6.75
C LYS A 91 1.92 -2.33 -5.78
N LEU A 92 1.64 -2.61 -4.51
CA LEU A 92 2.63 -2.70 -3.44
C LEU A 92 2.59 -4.10 -2.83
N SER A 93 3.76 -4.66 -2.59
CA SER A 93 3.95 -5.85 -1.74
C SER A 93 4.44 -5.38 -0.38
N LEU A 94 3.78 -5.82 0.69
CA LEU A 94 3.87 -5.18 1.99
C LEU A 94 3.98 -6.18 3.14
N ARG A 95 4.48 -5.68 4.27
CA ARG A 95 4.28 -6.26 5.59
C ARG A 95 3.57 -5.24 6.48
N ALA A 96 2.39 -5.59 6.97
CA ALA A 96 1.67 -4.81 7.97
C ALA A 96 2.23 -5.10 9.37
N VAL A 97 2.49 -4.03 10.13
CA VAL A 97 2.91 -4.07 11.53
C VAL A 97 1.84 -3.35 12.34
N GLU A 98 1.15 -4.06 13.23
CA GLU A 98 0.12 -3.47 14.09
C GLU A 98 0.76 -2.47 15.06
N LEU A 99 0.21 -1.27 15.13
CA LEU A 99 0.63 -0.26 16.09
C LEU A 99 0.11 -0.65 17.48
N THR A 100 1.03 -0.94 18.39
CA THR A 100 0.71 -1.26 19.78
C THR A 100 1.40 -0.34 20.78
N ASP A 101 2.45 0.37 20.35
CA ASP A 101 3.13 1.36 21.16
C ASP A 101 2.27 2.64 21.27
N PRO A 102 1.98 3.14 22.48
CA PRO A 102 1.21 4.37 22.66
C PRO A 102 1.77 5.59 21.92
N ALA A 103 3.09 5.71 21.77
CA ALA A 103 3.72 6.81 21.05
C ALA A 103 3.50 6.70 19.53
N GLU A 104 3.58 5.49 18.97
CA GLU A 104 3.28 5.25 17.55
C GLU A 104 1.79 5.49 17.25
N ILE A 105 0.91 5.04 18.15
CA ILE A 105 -0.53 5.29 18.07
C ILE A 105 -0.82 6.79 18.09
N ALA A 106 -0.23 7.53 19.04
CA ALA A 106 -0.41 8.98 19.11
C ALA A 106 0.11 9.69 17.85
N GLY A 107 1.24 9.22 17.28
CA GLY A 107 1.78 9.74 16.01
C GLY A 107 0.84 9.49 14.82
N TYR A 108 0.25 8.30 14.73
CA TYR A 108 -0.77 7.97 13.73
C TYR A 108 -2.03 8.83 13.90
N GLU A 109 -2.56 8.93 15.12
CA GLU A 109 -3.76 9.72 15.42
C GLU A 109 -3.57 11.22 15.13
N ALA A 110 -2.38 11.76 15.39
CA ALA A 110 -2.05 13.15 15.08
C ALA A 110 -2.06 13.48 13.58
N GLY A 111 -1.93 12.46 12.72
CA GLY A 111 -2.04 12.62 11.27
C GLY A 111 -3.47 12.52 10.73
N LEU A 112 -4.43 12.03 11.53
CA LEU A 112 -5.82 11.89 11.10
C LEU A 112 -6.57 13.23 11.18
N PRO A 113 -7.52 13.49 10.28
CA PRO A 113 -8.40 14.66 10.38
C PRO A 113 -9.21 14.69 11.68
N GLU A 114 -9.60 13.51 12.16
CA GLU A 114 -10.32 13.31 13.41
C GLU A 114 -9.88 11.99 14.08
N PRO A 115 -9.86 11.91 15.42
CA PRO A 115 -9.54 10.68 16.12
C PRO A 115 -10.54 9.56 15.78
N PRO A 116 -10.09 8.29 15.65
CA PRO A 116 -11.00 7.19 15.37
C PRO A 116 -12.02 7.01 16.50
N PRO A 117 -13.30 6.76 16.18
CA PRO A 117 -14.30 6.50 17.21
C PRO A 117 -14.08 5.11 17.83
N GLY A 118 -13.88 5.07 19.13
CA GLY A 118 -13.82 3.81 19.90
C GLY A 118 -12.58 2.97 19.60
N ARG A 119 -12.73 1.64 19.67
CA ARG A 119 -11.62 0.71 19.43
C ARG A 119 -11.38 0.52 17.92
N TYR A 120 -10.12 0.46 17.53
CA TYR A 120 -9.70 0.26 16.14
C TYR A 120 -8.40 -0.55 16.07
N HIS A 121 -8.00 -0.91 14.86
CA HIS A 121 -6.66 -1.39 14.54
C HIS A 121 -5.99 -0.38 13.61
N ALA A 122 -4.71 -0.12 13.81
CA ALA A 122 -3.88 0.65 12.89
C ALA A 122 -2.62 -0.15 12.58
N PHE A 123 -2.18 -0.09 11.32
CA PHE A 123 -1.01 -0.80 10.85
C PHE A 123 -0.10 0.16 10.11
N ARG A 124 1.20 0.14 10.43
CA ARG A 124 2.24 0.70 9.56
C ARG A 124 2.55 -0.32 8.47
N LEU A 125 2.63 0.14 7.22
CA LEU A 125 2.82 -0.69 6.05
C LEU A 125 4.25 -0.56 5.54
N GLU A 126 5.03 -1.62 5.71
CA GLU A 126 6.42 -1.69 5.28
C GLU A 126 6.52 -2.31 3.89
N LEU A 127 7.27 -1.66 3.00
CA LEU A 127 7.41 -2.08 1.62
C LEU A 127 8.41 -3.23 1.47
N THR A 128 8.01 -4.21 0.67
CA THR A 128 8.84 -5.34 0.22
C THR A 128 8.93 -5.41 -1.30
N GLY A 129 8.09 -4.64 -2.00
CA GLY A 129 8.19 -4.42 -3.42
C GLY A 129 7.15 -3.41 -3.91
N ALA A 130 7.43 -2.80 -5.05
CA ALA A 130 6.54 -1.86 -5.71
C ALA A 130 6.55 -2.10 -7.22
N VAL A 131 5.39 -2.03 -7.86
CA VAL A 131 5.23 -2.19 -9.30
C VAL A 131 4.29 -1.12 -9.84
N LEU A 132 4.66 -0.53 -10.97
CA LEU A 132 3.81 0.34 -11.78
C LEU A 132 3.83 -0.19 -13.22
N THR A 133 2.65 -0.51 -13.77
CA THR A 133 2.48 -0.91 -15.17
C THR A 133 1.73 0.17 -15.92
N GLU A 134 2.31 0.66 -17.02
CA GLU A 134 1.75 1.73 -17.83
C GLU A 134 1.67 1.33 -19.28
N VAL A 135 0.72 1.92 -20.00
CA VAL A 135 0.61 1.78 -21.46
C VAL A 135 1.40 2.91 -22.11
N ALA A 136 2.34 2.56 -22.97
CA ALA A 136 3.13 3.50 -23.77
C ALA A 136 2.92 3.19 -25.27
N GLY A 137 1.93 3.83 -25.89
CA GLY A 137 1.58 3.55 -27.28
C GLY A 137 1.04 2.12 -27.45
N ASP A 138 1.82 1.26 -28.09
CA ASP A 138 1.48 -0.13 -28.45
C ASP A 138 2.05 -1.20 -27.51
N HIS A 139 2.71 -0.80 -26.42
CA HIS A 139 3.35 -1.73 -25.48
C HIS A 139 3.13 -1.31 -24.01
N LEU A 140 3.46 -2.21 -23.09
CA LEU A 140 3.48 -1.97 -21.65
C LEU A 140 4.89 -1.62 -21.19
N VAL A 141 4.99 -0.63 -20.31
CA VAL A 141 6.19 -0.31 -19.53
C VAL A 141 5.95 -0.73 -18.08
N ILE A 142 6.75 -1.67 -17.58
CA ILE A 142 6.62 -2.22 -16.24
C ILE A 142 7.84 -1.80 -15.43
N SER A 143 7.63 -0.87 -14.51
CA SER A 143 8.64 -0.46 -13.53
C SER A 143 8.45 -1.24 -12.24
N SER A 144 9.51 -1.88 -11.75
CA SER A 144 9.48 -2.69 -10.52
C SER A 144 10.66 -2.38 -9.61
N TRP A 145 10.44 -2.45 -8.31
CA TRP A 145 11.45 -2.19 -7.30
C TRP A 145 11.30 -3.14 -6.11
N HIS A 146 12.44 -3.49 -5.50
CA HIS A 146 12.55 -4.23 -4.25
C HIS A 146 13.62 -3.59 -3.36
N PRO A 147 13.50 -3.67 -2.02
CA PRO A 147 14.49 -3.13 -1.10
C PRO A 147 15.93 -3.55 -1.43
N GLY A 148 16.84 -2.58 -1.44
CA GLY A 148 18.26 -2.81 -1.70
C GLY A 148 18.64 -3.04 -3.18
N GLY A 149 17.68 -2.97 -4.10
CA GLY A 149 17.92 -3.06 -5.54
C GLY A 149 17.55 -1.77 -6.30
N PRO A 150 18.11 -1.56 -7.50
CA PRO A 150 17.66 -0.47 -8.37
C PRO A 150 16.27 -0.76 -8.95
N VAL A 151 15.59 0.30 -9.41
CA VAL A 151 14.37 0.15 -10.22
C VAL A 151 14.71 -0.60 -11.51
N ARG A 152 13.93 -1.64 -11.83
CA ARG A 152 14.00 -2.38 -13.09
C ARG A 152 12.84 -1.99 -13.97
N VAL A 153 13.11 -1.77 -15.25
CA VAL A 153 12.10 -1.44 -16.26
C VAL A 153 12.10 -2.54 -17.32
N VAL A 154 10.91 -3.05 -17.64
CA VAL A 154 10.69 -4.04 -18.70
C VAL A 154 9.62 -3.52 -19.64
N GLU A 155 9.89 -3.59 -20.94
CA GLU A 155 8.91 -3.29 -21.99
C GLU A 155 8.35 -4.59 -22.55
N ARG A 156 7.02 -4.67 -22.73
CA ARG A 156 6.31 -5.84 -23.24
C ARG A 156 5.30 -5.46 -24.30
N ARG A 157 5.44 -6.04 -25.50
CA ARG A 157 4.44 -6.02 -26.57
C ARG A 157 3.42 -7.15 -26.41
#